data_AF-D8FAH4-F1
#
_entry.id   AF-D8FAH4-F1
#
_cell.length_a   1.000
_cell.length_b   1.000
_cell.length_c   1.000
_cell.angle_alpha   90.00
_cell.angle_beta   90.00
_cell.angle_gamma   90.00
#
_symmetry.space_group_name_H-M   'P 1'
#
loop_
_entity.id
_entity.type
_entity.pdbx_description
1 polymer ?
#
loop_
_entity_poly.entity_id
_entity_poly.type
_entity_poly.pdbx_seq_one_letter_code
_entity_poly.pdbx_strand_id
1 'polypeptide(L)'
;MSFQGKQLPAELVETVVRLKNHYDEERKTGKFVSTKDAAKRTADALGIGIATVKRIMAQYKKDGDEVVVRIKERPGRPPSSMCPIAQPIVRKFIRTENLGGRRVSIGRVCKFLSSKHGIDVPKMTLWRALNRWGFSHGEGRRRNSLKEQDRIIFARREYLRAKLANRNPDGT
;
A
#
# COMPACT_ATOMS: atom_id res chain seq x y z
N MET A 1 25.60 -4.91 9.21
CA MET A 1 24.32 -5.18 8.55
C MET A 1 23.98 -4.01 7.63
N SER A 2 23.65 -4.21 6.35
CA SER A 2 23.33 -3.08 5.44
C SER A 2 21.81 -2.82 5.41
N PHE A 3 21.38 -1.73 6.05
CA PHE A 3 19.98 -1.26 6.03
C PHE A 3 19.71 -0.32 4.84
N GLN A 4 20.40 -0.50 3.72
CA GLN A 4 20.33 0.44 2.59
C GLN A 4 18.92 0.46 2.00
N GLY A 5 18.29 1.65 1.99
CA GLY A 5 16.95 1.87 1.44
C GLY A 5 15.79 1.29 2.26
N LYS A 6 16.05 0.68 3.42
CA LYS A 6 15.01 0.11 4.30
C LYS A 6 14.82 0.96 5.55
N GLN A 7 13.58 1.03 6.04
CA GLN A 7 13.29 1.63 7.34
C GLN A 7 13.86 0.72 8.45
N LEU A 8 14.46 1.32 9.48
CA LEU A 8 14.94 0.57 10.64
C LEU A 8 13.74 0.02 11.44
N PRO A 9 13.83 -1.22 11.95
CA PRO A 9 12.79 -1.77 12.81
C PRO A 9 12.69 -0.99 14.12
N ALA A 10 11.50 -0.99 14.72
CA ALA A 10 11.19 -0.29 15.96
C ALA A 10 12.19 -0.61 17.09
N GLU A 11 12.45 -1.89 17.29
CA GLU A 11 13.36 -2.43 18.31
C GLU A 11 14.77 -1.84 18.15
N LEU A 12 15.25 -1.72 16.91
CA LEU A 12 16.58 -1.18 16.66
C LEU A 12 16.63 0.32 16.96
N VAL A 13 15.56 1.07 16.65
CA VAL A 13 15.46 2.49 17.04
C VAL A 13 15.48 2.65 18.56
N GLU A 14 14.76 1.80 19.28
CA GLU A 14 14.76 1.79 20.75
C GLU A 14 16.13 1.46 21.34
N THR A 15 16.82 0.44 20.79
CA THR A 15 18.18 0.10 21.23
C THR A 15 19.16 1.25 21.01
N VAL A 16 19.06 1.99 19.88
CA VAL A 16 19.88 3.18 19.62
C VAL A 16 19.66 4.24 20.69
N VAL A 17 18.41 4.53 21.05
CA VAL A 17 18.07 5.55 22.06
C VAL A 17 18.62 5.15 23.42
N ARG A 18 18.35 3.92 23.88
CA ARG A 18 18.83 3.41 25.18
C ARG A 18 20.35 3.43 25.27
N LEU A 19 21.03 2.92 24.24
CA LEU A 19 22.48 2.81 24.22
C LEU A 19 23.15 4.20 24.21
N LYS A 20 22.60 5.14 23.42
CA LYS A 20 23.10 6.51 23.39
C LYS A 20 22.90 7.19 24.75
N ASN A 21 21.72 7.07 25.36
CA ASN A 21 21.44 7.67 26.66
C ASN A 21 22.39 7.13 27.75
N HIS A 22 22.60 5.81 27.78
CA HIS A 22 23.60 5.19 28.66
C HIS A 22 25.01 5.75 28.45
N TYR A 23 25.46 5.88 27.20
CA TYR A 23 26.77 6.46 26.90
C TYR A 23 26.87 7.95 27.25
N ASP A 24 25.77 8.69 27.16
CA ASP A 24 25.74 10.09 27.63
C ASP A 24 25.82 10.18 29.16
N GLU A 25 25.21 9.25 29.89
CA GLU A 25 25.34 9.16 31.35
C GLU A 25 26.75 8.76 31.78
N GLU A 26 27.35 7.78 31.10
CA GLU A 26 28.75 7.39 31.28
C GLU A 26 29.67 8.60 31.01
N ARG A 27 29.41 9.37 29.94
CA ARG A 27 30.20 10.55 29.63
C ARG A 27 30.09 11.64 30.71
N LYS A 28 28.95 11.76 31.38
CA LYS A 28 28.73 12.74 32.46
C LYS A 28 29.42 12.35 33.77
N THR A 29 29.70 11.06 33.99
CA THR A 29 30.21 10.55 35.28
C THR A 29 31.68 10.91 35.56
N GLY A 30 32.47 11.38 34.58
CA GLY A 30 33.80 11.92 34.86
C GLY A 30 34.67 12.25 33.65
N LYS A 31 35.94 12.63 33.90
CA LYS A 31 36.96 12.89 32.85
C LYS A 31 37.62 11.62 32.30
N PHE A 32 37.60 10.51 33.04
CA PHE A 32 38.29 9.26 32.73
C PHE A 32 37.31 8.15 32.33
N VAL A 33 36.45 8.42 31.36
CA VAL A 33 35.47 7.45 30.82
C VAL A 33 35.79 7.09 29.39
N SER A 34 35.43 5.86 29.02
CA SER A 34 35.69 5.31 27.70
C SER A 34 34.88 6.05 26.63
N THR A 35 33.68 6.54 26.98
CA THR A 35 32.85 7.35 26.06
C THR A 35 33.34 8.79 25.93
N LYS A 36 34.05 9.10 24.83
CA LYS A 36 34.33 10.49 24.39
C LYS A 36 33.23 11.06 23.49
N ASP A 37 32.75 10.25 22.54
CA ASP A 37 31.65 10.57 21.62
C ASP A 37 30.60 9.45 21.69
N ALA A 38 29.51 9.72 22.40
CA ALA A 38 28.40 8.77 22.60
C ALA A 38 27.73 8.38 21.27
N ALA A 39 27.60 9.31 20.33
CA ALA A 39 26.95 9.05 19.05
C ALA A 39 27.82 8.16 18.15
N LYS A 40 29.13 8.42 18.11
CA LYS A 40 30.08 7.58 17.38
C LYS A 40 30.19 6.19 18.00
N ARG A 41 30.29 6.09 19.33
CA ARG A 41 30.34 4.79 20.04
C ARG A 41 29.08 3.96 19.80
N THR A 42 27.90 4.60 19.77
CA THR A 42 26.63 3.93 19.43
C THR A 42 26.60 3.44 17.98
N ALA A 43 27.08 4.27 17.06
CA ALA A 43 27.17 3.93 15.64
C ALA A 43 28.07 2.72 15.40
N ASP A 44 29.24 2.72 16.03
CA ASP A 44 30.24 1.63 15.93
C ASP A 44 29.70 0.34 16.56
N ALA A 45 29.04 0.42 17.73
CA ALA A 45 28.46 -0.74 18.42
C ALA A 45 27.33 -1.43 17.65
N LEU A 46 26.48 -0.64 16.97
CA LEU A 46 25.33 -1.16 16.22
C LEU A 46 25.60 -1.33 14.72
N GLY A 47 26.78 -0.94 14.25
CA GLY A 47 27.17 -1.01 12.84
C GLY A 47 26.29 -0.15 11.92
N ILE A 48 25.87 1.03 12.39
CA ILE A 48 25.04 2.00 11.65
C ILE A 48 25.80 3.32 11.43
N GLY A 49 25.34 4.15 10.50
CA GLY A 49 25.95 5.46 10.28
C GLY A 49 25.71 6.43 11.43
N ILE A 50 26.73 7.22 11.80
CA ILE A 50 26.64 8.27 12.84
C ILE A 50 25.49 9.26 12.55
N ALA A 51 25.29 9.60 11.27
CA ALA A 51 24.19 10.47 10.85
C ALA A 51 22.80 9.87 11.18
N THR A 52 22.67 8.55 11.12
CA THR A 52 21.44 7.83 11.47
C THR A 52 21.16 7.91 12.96
N VAL A 53 22.18 7.70 13.81
CA VAL A 53 22.06 7.88 15.27
C VAL A 53 21.60 9.29 15.60
N LYS A 54 22.26 10.31 15.02
CA LYS A 54 21.89 11.72 15.25
C LYS A 54 20.46 12.03 14.80
N ARG A 55 20.03 11.49 13.66
CA ARG A 55 18.65 11.66 13.15
C ARG A 55 17.62 11.00 14.06
N ILE A 56 17.89 9.79 14.56
CA ILE A 56 17.03 9.09 15.52
C ILE A 56 16.89 9.92 16.81
N MET A 57 18.01 10.36 17.40
CA MET A 57 17.99 11.17 18.63
C MET A 57 17.29 12.52 18.44
N ALA A 58 17.46 13.16 17.27
CA ALA A 58 16.76 14.40 16.96
C ALA A 58 15.25 14.19 16.83
N GLN A 59 14.82 13.05 16.28
CA GLN A 59 13.40 12.69 16.18
C GLN A 59 12.83 12.34 17.56
N TYR A 60 13.53 11.54 18.35
CA TYR A 60 13.18 11.20 19.74
C TYR A 60 12.93 12.44 20.60
N LYS A 61 13.81 13.45 20.52
CA LYS A 61 13.62 14.72 21.23
C LYS A 61 12.42 15.53 20.74
N LYS A 62 12.07 15.43 19.45
CA LYS A 62 10.86 16.08 18.89
C LYS A 62 9.57 15.36 19.33
N ASP A 63 9.65 14.06 19.55
CA ASP A 63 8.53 13.23 19.97
C ASP A 63 8.38 13.19 21.52
N GLY A 64 9.04 14.10 22.25
CA GLY A 64 8.86 14.25 23.69
C GLY A 64 9.57 13.20 24.54
N ASP A 65 10.72 12.69 24.07
CA ASP A 65 11.47 11.60 24.71
C ASP A 65 10.72 10.26 24.72
N GLU A 66 9.84 10.05 23.72
CA GLU A 66 9.19 8.77 23.46
C GLU A 66 9.67 8.15 22.14
N VAL A 67 9.76 6.81 22.11
CA VAL A 67 10.11 6.07 20.89
C VAL A 67 8.84 5.89 20.05
N VAL A 68 8.53 6.88 19.20
CA VAL A 68 7.38 6.83 18.30
C VAL A 68 7.77 6.23 16.95
N VAL A 69 7.21 5.05 16.65
CA VAL A 69 7.44 4.38 15.35
C VAL A 69 6.38 4.83 14.36
N ARG A 70 6.75 5.74 13.47
CA ARG A 70 5.88 6.15 12.35
C ARG A 70 6.09 5.20 11.19
N ILE A 71 5.02 4.56 10.73
CA ILE A 71 5.02 3.84 9.45
C ILE A 71 5.20 4.90 8.38
N LYS A 72 6.35 4.89 7.68
CA LYS A 72 6.60 5.89 6.63
C LYS A 72 5.61 5.63 5.50
N GLU A 73 4.72 6.58 5.27
CA GLU A 73 3.86 6.54 4.10
C GLU A 73 4.73 6.53 2.85
N ARG A 74 4.37 5.67 1.89
CA ARG A 74 5.11 5.59 0.63
C ARG A 74 4.97 6.95 -0.07
N PRO A 75 6.09 7.63 -0.40
CA PRO A 75 6.00 8.83 -1.21
C PRO A 75 5.40 8.48 -2.58
N GLY A 76 4.49 9.31 -3.09
CA GLY A 76 3.90 9.11 -4.42
C GLY A 76 2.38 9.29 -4.44
N ARG A 77 1.72 8.59 -5.36
CA ARG A 77 0.28 8.71 -5.59
C ARG A 77 -0.50 8.22 -4.36
N PRO A 78 -1.49 8.98 -3.87
CA PRO A 78 -2.31 8.55 -2.75
C PRO A 78 -2.98 7.20 -3.05
N PRO A 79 -3.22 6.38 -2.01
CA PRO A 79 -3.91 5.11 -2.17
C PRO A 79 -5.28 5.32 -2.82
N SER A 80 -5.77 4.28 -3.50
CA SER A 80 -7.08 4.32 -4.12
C SER A 80 -8.15 4.67 -3.08
N SER A 81 -8.94 5.71 -3.32
CA SER A 81 -10.09 6.07 -2.46
C SER A 81 -11.14 4.95 -2.38
N MET A 82 -11.16 4.03 -3.35
CA MET A 82 -12.04 2.86 -3.31
C MET A 82 -11.41 1.70 -2.54
N CYS A 83 -12.17 1.14 -1.61
CA CYS A 83 -11.84 -0.10 -0.91
C CYS A 83 -11.58 -1.25 -1.92
N PRO A 84 -10.47 -2.00 -1.80
CA PRO A 84 -10.15 -3.11 -2.70
C PRO A 84 -11.26 -4.17 -2.78
N ILE A 85 -12.00 -4.39 -1.68
CA ILE A 85 -13.09 -5.37 -1.58
C ILE A 85 -14.26 -5.01 -2.53
N ALA A 86 -14.45 -3.73 -2.86
CA ALA A 86 -15.52 -3.30 -3.75
C ALA A 86 -15.33 -3.79 -5.19
N GLN A 87 -14.08 -4.01 -5.62
CA GLN A 87 -13.77 -4.39 -7.01
C GLN A 87 -14.44 -5.72 -7.44
N PRO A 88 -14.25 -6.87 -6.75
CA PRO A 88 -14.87 -8.12 -7.16
C PRO A 88 -16.41 -8.05 -7.10
N ILE A 89 -16.96 -7.34 -6.13
CA ILE A 89 -18.40 -7.15 -5.95
C ILE A 89 -18.99 -6.41 -7.16
N VAL A 90 -18.41 -5.25 -7.51
CA VAL A 90 -18.85 -4.44 -8.65
C VAL A 90 -18.68 -5.21 -9.96
N ARG A 91 -17.58 -5.94 -10.13
CA ARG A 91 -17.34 -6.76 -11.34
C ARG A 91 -18.39 -7.85 -11.49
N LYS A 92 -18.74 -8.55 -10.40
CA LYS A 92 -19.80 -9.58 -10.41
C LYS A 92 -21.15 -8.97 -10.79
N PHE A 93 -21.50 -7.84 -10.16
CA PHE A 93 -22.74 -7.12 -10.45
C PHE A 93 -22.86 -6.71 -11.93
N ILE A 94 -21.84 -6.04 -12.48
CA ILE A 94 -21.83 -5.60 -13.89
C ILE A 94 -21.97 -6.80 -14.83
N ARG A 95 -21.28 -7.92 -14.56
CA ARG A 95 -21.38 -9.13 -15.38
C ARG A 95 -22.76 -9.75 -15.34
N THR A 96 -23.35 -9.92 -14.16
CA THR A 96 -24.69 -10.50 -14.02
C THR A 96 -25.74 -9.67 -14.75
N GLU A 97 -25.67 -8.35 -14.62
CA GLU A 97 -26.59 -7.45 -15.32
C GLU A 97 -26.40 -7.46 -16.84
N ASN A 98 -25.16 -7.49 -17.32
CA ASN A 98 -24.85 -7.57 -18.75
C ASN A 98 -25.30 -8.91 -19.35
N LEU A 99 -25.12 -10.04 -18.64
CA LEU A 99 -25.63 -11.34 -19.05
C LEU A 99 -27.16 -11.35 -19.13
N GLY A 100 -27.82 -10.66 -18.19
CA GLY A 100 -29.28 -10.44 -18.24
C GLY A 100 -29.73 -9.42 -19.29
N GLY A 101 -28.84 -8.89 -20.12
CA GLY A 101 -29.16 -7.90 -21.15
C GLY A 101 -29.60 -6.53 -20.63
N ARG A 102 -29.43 -6.26 -19.32
CA ARG A 102 -29.88 -5.02 -18.68
C ARG A 102 -28.83 -3.93 -18.81
N ARG A 103 -29.29 -2.68 -18.98
CA ARG A 103 -28.38 -1.53 -19.07
C ARG A 103 -27.71 -1.26 -17.71
N VAL A 104 -26.38 -1.25 -17.69
CA VAL A 104 -25.59 -0.88 -16.51
C VAL A 104 -24.99 0.51 -16.69
N SER A 105 -25.45 1.46 -15.88
CA SER A 105 -24.89 2.82 -15.80
C SER A 105 -24.10 3.01 -14.52
N ILE A 106 -23.22 4.01 -14.48
CA ILE A 106 -22.43 4.34 -13.28
C ILE A 106 -23.37 4.63 -12.10
N GLY A 107 -24.45 5.39 -12.32
CA GLY A 107 -25.42 5.70 -11.27
C GLY A 107 -26.14 4.45 -10.74
N ARG A 108 -26.37 3.44 -11.58
CA ARG A 108 -26.93 2.15 -11.14
C ARG A 108 -25.96 1.38 -10.27
N VAL A 109 -24.66 1.44 -10.57
CA VAL A 109 -23.61 0.84 -9.74
C VAL A 109 -23.47 1.59 -8.41
N CYS A 110 -23.54 2.93 -8.40
CA CYS A 110 -23.62 3.71 -7.15
C CYS A 110 -24.79 3.25 -6.29
N LYS A 111 -26.02 3.22 -6.84
CA LYS A 111 -27.21 2.76 -6.12
C LYS A 111 -27.04 1.34 -5.57
N PHE A 112 -26.47 0.44 -6.35
CA PHE A 112 -26.20 -0.93 -5.90
C PHE A 112 -25.22 -0.98 -4.71
N LEU A 113 -24.14 -0.18 -4.76
CA LEU A 113 -23.15 -0.09 -3.68
C LEU A 113 -23.75 0.51 -2.41
N SER A 114 -24.54 1.58 -2.53
CA SER A 114 -25.22 2.21 -1.40
C SER A 114 -26.25 1.27 -0.78
N SER A 115 -27.15 0.68 -1.59
CA SER A 115 -28.26 -0.12 -1.08
C SER A 115 -27.86 -1.49 -0.54
N LYS A 116 -26.92 -2.21 -1.17
CA LYS A 116 -26.55 -3.56 -0.73
C LYS A 116 -25.38 -3.60 0.26
N HIS A 117 -24.50 -2.62 0.19
CA HIS A 117 -23.23 -2.66 0.93
C HIS A 117 -23.01 -1.44 1.82
N GLY A 118 -23.92 -0.46 1.85
CA GLY A 118 -23.75 0.78 2.62
C GLY A 118 -22.58 1.63 2.15
N ILE A 119 -22.07 1.39 0.94
CA ILE A 119 -20.89 2.07 0.40
C ILE A 119 -21.37 3.27 -0.41
N ASP A 120 -21.30 4.47 0.17
CA ASP A 120 -21.53 5.71 -0.57
C ASP A 120 -20.25 6.19 -1.26
N VAL A 121 -20.35 6.39 -2.58
CA VAL A 121 -19.20 6.74 -3.43
C VAL A 121 -19.63 7.77 -4.45
N PRO A 122 -18.93 8.92 -4.52
CA PRO A 122 -19.17 9.89 -5.58
C PRO A 122 -19.03 9.29 -6.98
N LYS A 123 -19.95 9.64 -7.88
CA LYS A 123 -20.02 9.12 -9.25
C LYS A 123 -18.67 9.18 -10.00
N MET A 124 -17.92 10.28 -9.84
CA MET A 124 -16.61 10.46 -10.48
C MET A 124 -15.53 9.55 -9.88
N THR A 125 -15.56 9.32 -8.57
CA THR A 125 -14.65 8.37 -7.89
C THR A 125 -14.89 6.96 -8.40
N LEU A 126 -16.16 6.57 -8.52
CA LEU A 126 -16.53 5.28 -9.08
C LEU A 126 -16.12 5.15 -10.54
N TRP A 127 -16.34 6.17 -11.37
CA TRP A 127 -15.92 6.17 -12.77
C TRP A 127 -14.41 5.99 -12.93
N ARG A 128 -13.60 6.73 -12.17
CA ARG A 128 -12.14 6.59 -12.16
C ARG A 128 -11.71 5.19 -11.73
N ALA A 129 -12.39 4.61 -10.74
CA ALA A 129 -12.14 3.24 -10.28
C ALA A 129 -12.51 2.20 -11.34
N LEU A 130 -13.67 2.33 -11.98
CA LEU A 130 -14.13 1.47 -13.07
C LEU A 130 -13.15 1.49 -14.25
N ASN A 131 -12.68 2.66 -14.67
CA ASN A 131 -11.68 2.79 -15.74
C ASN A 131 -10.38 2.06 -15.38
N ARG A 132 -9.92 2.18 -14.13
CA ARG A 132 -8.73 1.49 -13.62
C ARG A 132 -8.93 -0.02 -13.55
N TRP A 133 -10.13 -0.47 -13.20
CA TRP A 133 -10.50 -1.89 -13.16
C TRP A 133 -10.76 -2.48 -14.55
N GLY A 134 -10.61 -1.68 -15.61
CA GLY A 134 -10.72 -2.13 -16.98
C GLY A 134 -12.16 -2.19 -17.49
N PHE A 135 -13.03 -1.34 -16.98
CA PHE A 135 -14.35 -1.08 -17.57
C PHE A 135 -14.31 0.16 -18.45
N SER A 136 -15.13 0.16 -19.49
CA SER A 136 -15.40 1.32 -20.32
C SER A 136 -16.88 1.40 -20.62
N HIS A 137 -17.32 2.54 -21.10
CA HIS A 137 -18.66 2.67 -21.63
C HIS A 137 -18.65 2.14 -23.06
N GLY A 138 -19.45 1.11 -23.34
CA GLY A 138 -19.63 0.59 -24.69
C GLY A 138 -20.62 1.47 -25.44
N GLU A 139 -20.19 1.97 -26.60
CA GLU A 139 -21.07 2.59 -27.59
C GLU A 139 -21.59 1.49 -28.51
N GLY A 140 -22.90 1.26 -28.50
CA GLY A 140 -23.54 0.30 -29.38
C GLY A 140 -24.85 0.87 -29.92
N ARG A 141 -25.22 0.51 -31.16
CA ARG A 141 -26.40 1.03 -31.88
C ARG A 141 -27.71 1.04 -31.07
N ARG A 142 -27.85 0.18 -30.05
CA ARG A 142 -29.04 0.11 -29.19
C ARG A 142 -28.78 0.28 -27.69
N ARG A 143 -27.51 0.27 -27.23
CA ARG A 143 -27.20 0.20 -25.78
C ARG A 143 -25.87 0.88 -25.43
N ASN A 144 -25.99 1.88 -24.57
CA ASN A 144 -24.92 2.59 -23.89
C ASN A 144 -24.78 2.03 -22.46
N SER A 145 -23.85 1.10 -22.25
CA SER A 145 -23.69 0.36 -20.98
C SER A 145 -22.23 0.09 -20.62
N LEU A 146 -21.95 -0.06 -19.32
CA LEU A 146 -20.63 -0.43 -18.83
C LEU A 146 -20.25 -1.84 -19.29
N LYS A 147 -19.18 -1.95 -20.08
CA LYS A 147 -18.59 -3.21 -20.52
C LYS A 147 -17.14 -3.34 -20.04
N GLU A 148 -16.62 -4.55 -20.00
CA GLU A 148 -15.18 -4.74 -19.83
C GLU A 148 -14.47 -4.23 -21.09
N GLN A 149 -13.30 -3.61 -20.92
CA GLN A 149 -12.46 -3.13 -22.03
C GLN A 149 -11.98 -4.30 -22.87
N ASP A 150 -11.90 -4.10 -24.19
CA ASP A 150 -11.55 -5.16 -25.13
C ASP A 150 -10.15 -5.72 -24.82
N ARG A 151 -9.18 -4.88 -24.42
CA ARG A 151 -7.85 -5.33 -23.96
C ARG A 151 -7.88 -6.32 -22.80
N ILE A 152 -8.82 -6.15 -21.85
CA ILE A 152 -8.95 -7.04 -20.68
C ILE A 152 -9.60 -8.36 -21.09
N ILE A 153 -10.53 -8.30 -22.03
CA ILE A 153 -11.16 -9.48 -22.62
C ILE A 153 -10.12 -10.29 -23.38
N PHE A 154 -9.29 -9.64 -24.22
CA PHE A 154 -8.20 -10.29 -24.95
C PHE A 154 -7.18 -10.92 -23.99
N ALA A 155 -6.66 -10.18 -23.02
CA ALA A 155 -5.72 -10.72 -22.03
C ALA A 155 -6.28 -11.92 -21.26
N ARG A 156 -7.58 -11.90 -20.91
CA ARG A 156 -8.23 -13.05 -20.27
C ARG A 156 -8.31 -14.25 -21.21
N ARG A 157 -8.70 -14.04 -22.48
CA ARG A 157 -8.78 -15.11 -23.48
C ARG A 157 -7.41 -15.74 -23.72
N GLU A 158 -6.37 -14.92 -23.85
CA GLU A 158 -4.99 -15.36 -24.01
C GLU A 158 -4.53 -16.19 -22.81
N TYR A 159 -4.75 -15.69 -21.58
CA TYR A 159 -4.46 -16.43 -20.36
C TYR A 159 -5.18 -17.77 -20.30
N LEU A 160 -6.48 -17.82 -20.62
CA LEU A 160 -7.26 -19.06 -20.60
C LEU A 160 -6.79 -20.04 -21.68
N ARG A 161 -6.40 -19.55 -22.86
CA ARG A 161 -5.82 -20.39 -23.92
C ARG A 161 -4.48 -20.97 -23.51
N ALA A 162 -3.58 -20.15 -22.95
CA ALA A 162 -2.31 -20.62 -22.41
C ALA A 162 -2.51 -21.65 -21.29
N LYS A 163 -3.47 -21.41 -20.40
CA LYS A 163 -3.83 -22.36 -19.35
C LYS A 163 -4.36 -23.68 -19.91
N LEU A 164 -5.17 -23.64 -20.97
CA LEU A 164 -5.68 -24.84 -21.64
C LEU A 164 -4.58 -25.60 -22.39
N ALA A 165 -3.65 -24.89 -23.05
CA ALA A 165 -2.52 -25.51 -23.75
C ALA A 165 -1.56 -26.23 -22.78
N ASN A 166 -1.46 -25.75 -21.54
CA ASN A 166 -0.65 -26.35 -20.48
C ASN A 166 -1.36 -27.49 -19.72
N ARG A 167 -2.56 -27.91 -20.15
CA ARG A 167 -3.25 -29.06 -19.53
C ARG A 167 -2.67 -30.37 -20.03
N ASN A 168 -2.56 -31.33 -19.13
CA ASN A 168 -2.28 -32.71 -19.45
C ASN A 168 -3.45 -33.33 -20.23
N PRO A 169 -3.24 -34.46 -20.94
CA PRO A 169 -4.29 -35.19 -21.65
C PRO A 169 -5.51 -35.52 -20.77
N ASP A 170 -5.28 -35.70 -19.47
CA ASP A 170 -6.31 -36.04 -18.48
C ASP A 170 -7.07 -34.81 -17.94
N GLY A 171 -6.82 -33.62 -18.49
CA GLY A 171 -7.49 -32.37 -18.14
C GLY A 171 -7.01 -31.70 -16.84
N THR A 172 -6.00 -32.27 -16.18
CA THR A 172 -5.26 -31.66 -15.06
C THR A 172 -4.24 -30.61 -15.54
#